data_AF-A0A4Q9B482-F1
#
_entry.id   AF-A0A4Q9B482-F1
#
_cell.length_a   1.000
_cell.length_b   1.000
_cell.length_c   1.000
_cell.angle_alpha   90.00
_cell.angle_beta   90.00
_cell.angle_gamma   90.00
#
_symmetry.space_group_name_H-M   'P 1'
#
loop_
_entity.id
_entity.type
_entity.pdbx_description
1 polymer ?
#
loop_
_entity_poly.entity_id
_entity_poly.type
_entity_poly.pdbx_seq_one_letter_code
_entity_poly.pdbx_strand_id
1 'polypeptide(L)'
;MTRIFPVGVGLLFLAACGLIPGFGGPKVTGGFQGDWQEVASGLRLALVGLTSEGQLDYSNPLEIKDPSLLRGYWMELPPVAAEGSYQVVAYRDEDNNGRFSGGDTVLGDTCSRYLLYANGSGDKLYWVGTLRLLRVRHGWNGYDAAQEGEPYQAALYTGFDLYRQGQCP
;
A
#
# COMPACT_ATOMS: atom_id res chain seq x y z
N MET A 1 -41.08 -32.12 48.46
CA MET A 1 -40.07 -31.34 49.22
C MET A 1 -39.44 -30.34 48.27
N THR A 2 -39.70 -29.07 48.53
CA THR A 2 -39.30 -27.92 47.72
C THR A 2 -37.88 -27.48 48.08
N ARG A 3 -37.03 -27.20 47.09
CA ARG A 3 -35.86 -26.31 47.26
C ARG A 3 -35.81 -25.33 46.09
N ILE A 4 -35.82 -24.05 46.43
CA ILE A 4 -35.64 -22.87 45.58
C ILE A 4 -34.26 -22.29 45.94
N PHE A 5 -33.56 -21.67 44.97
CA PHE A 5 -32.67 -20.48 45.03
C PHE A 5 -31.70 -20.51 43.81
N PRO A 6 -31.10 -19.39 43.34
CA PRO A 6 -31.73 -18.28 42.60
C PRO A 6 -30.94 -17.86 41.32
N VAL A 7 -31.57 -16.99 40.52
CA VAL A 7 -31.03 -15.89 39.66
C VAL A 7 -29.70 -16.11 38.91
N GLY A 8 -29.79 -16.01 37.58
CA GLY A 8 -28.68 -15.62 36.70
C GLY A 8 -29.21 -14.85 35.49
N VAL A 9 -29.31 -13.53 35.61
CA VAL A 9 -29.44 -12.60 34.48
C VAL A 9 -28.10 -12.63 33.74
N GLY A 10 -28.05 -13.28 32.58
CA GLY A 10 -26.93 -13.20 31.65
C GLY A 10 -27.23 -12.16 30.59
N LEU A 11 -26.63 -10.98 30.75
CA LEU A 11 -26.58 -9.92 29.75
C LEU A 11 -25.94 -10.41 28.44
N LEU A 12 -26.53 -9.96 27.33
CA LEU A 12 -25.90 -9.50 26.08
C LEU A 12 -24.38 -9.71 25.95
N PHE A 13 -23.98 -10.43 24.90
CA PHE A 13 -22.81 -10.05 24.10
C PHE A 13 -23.22 -9.92 22.62
N LEU A 14 -23.57 -8.69 22.27
CA LEU A 14 -23.32 -8.15 20.93
C LEU A 14 -21.80 -8.08 20.74
N ALA A 15 -21.28 -8.84 19.79
CA ALA A 15 -20.04 -8.49 19.11
C ALA A 15 -20.07 -9.11 17.72
N ALA A 16 -20.79 -8.44 16.82
CA ALA A 16 -20.52 -8.55 15.39
C ALA A 16 -19.11 -8.02 15.13
N CYS A 17 -18.08 -8.85 15.22
CA CYS A 17 -16.81 -8.58 14.57
C CYS A 17 -16.96 -8.98 13.11
N GLY A 18 -17.54 -8.08 12.32
CA GLY A 18 -17.29 -8.06 10.88
C GLY A 18 -15.79 -7.82 10.69
N LEU A 19 -15.03 -8.91 10.62
CA LEU A 19 -13.64 -8.93 10.18
C LEU A 19 -13.66 -8.53 8.71
N ILE A 20 -13.55 -7.22 8.46
CA ILE A 20 -12.96 -6.75 7.20
C ILE A 20 -11.55 -7.38 7.18
N PRO A 21 -11.21 -8.23 6.19
CA PRO A 21 -9.91 -8.89 6.17
C PRO A 21 -8.85 -7.85 5.80
N GLY A 22 -8.38 -7.12 6.80
CA GLY A 22 -7.11 -6.42 6.75
C GLY A 22 -5.99 -7.42 7.00
N PHE A 23 -4.90 -7.31 6.25
CA PHE A 23 -3.77 -8.23 6.37
C PHE A 23 -2.99 -8.07 7.69
N GLY A 24 -3.32 -7.03 8.48
CA GLY A 24 -2.67 -6.74 9.76
C GLY A 24 -1.22 -6.29 9.63
N GLY A 25 -0.75 -6.03 8.42
CA GLY A 25 0.60 -5.55 8.14
C GLY A 25 0.77 -4.04 8.33
N PRO A 26 1.99 -3.52 8.12
CA PRO A 26 2.24 -2.08 8.10
C PRO A 26 1.34 -1.34 7.13
N LYS A 27 1.12 -0.06 7.36
CA LYS A 27 0.23 0.78 6.55
C LYS A 27 1.02 1.79 5.76
N VAL A 28 0.52 2.16 4.58
CA VAL A 28 1.04 3.28 3.78
C VAL A 28 -0.07 4.31 3.56
N THR A 29 0.29 5.59 3.64
CA THR A 29 -0.62 6.71 3.43
C THR A 29 0.04 7.88 2.71
N GLY A 30 -0.75 8.57 1.91
CA GLY A 30 -0.36 9.77 1.20
C GLY A 30 -1.58 10.57 0.72
N GLY A 31 -1.32 11.80 0.29
CA GLY A 31 -2.27 12.68 -0.37
C GLY A 31 -2.29 12.49 -1.88
N PHE A 32 -3.30 13.04 -2.54
CA PHE A 32 -3.29 13.24 -3.99
C PHE A 32 -2.83 14.67 -4.25
N GLN A 33 -1.71 14.84 -4.97
CA GLN A 33 -1.10 16.14 -5.25
C GLN A 33 -1.45 16.59 -6.67
N GLY A 34 -1.90 17.84 -6.83
CA GLY A 34 -2.36 18.39 -8.10
C GLY A 34 -3.86 18.17 -8.36
N ASP A 35 -4.28 18.31 -9.62
CA ASP A 35 -5.69 18.14 -10.01
C ASP A 35 -5.99 16.68 -10.41
N TRP A 36 -6.79 16.03 -9.58
CA TRP A 36 -7.28 14.67 -9.77
C TRP A 36 -8.77 14.61 -10.08
N GLN A 37 -9.48 15.74 -10.11
CA GLN A 37 -10.94 15.76 -10.25
C GLN A 37 -11.40 15.16 -11.58
N GLU A 38 -10.65 15.41 -12.65
CA GLU A 38 -10.95 14.91 -14.00
C GLU A 38 -10.77 13.39 -14.16
N VAL A 39 -9.96 12.77 -13.28
CA VAL A 39 -9.66 11.33 -13.33
C VAL A 39 -10.13 10.58 -12.09
N ALA A 40 -10.87 11.25 -11.21
CA ALA A 40 -11.39 10.69 -9.97
C ALA A 40 -12.36 9.53 -10.23
N SER A 41 -13.17 9.64 -11.29
CA SER A 41 -14.12 8.61 -11.67
C SER A 41 -13.39 7.35 -12.14
N GLY A 42 -13.60 6.25 -11.43
CA GLY A 42 -12.95 4.97 -11.74
C GLY A 42 -11.48 4.90 -11.32
N LEU A 43 -11.00 5.84 -10.49
CA LEU A 43 -9.65 5.81 -9.96
C LEU A 43 -9.47 4.63 -9.00
N ARG A 44 -8.39 3.90 -9.20
CA ARG A 44 -7.98 2.76 -8.40
C ARG A 44 -6.52 2.89 -7.98
N LEU A 45 -6.12 2.20 -6.91
CA LEU A 45 -4.76 2.21 -6.36
C LEU A 45 -4.11 0.82 -6.40
N ALA A 46 -2.82 0.69 -6.64
CA ALA A 46 -2.17 -0.61 -6.53
C ALA A 46 -0.81 -0.45 -5.88
N LEU A 47 -0.43 -1.43 -5.05
CA LEU A 47 0.97 -1.65 -4.74
C LEU A 47 1.57 -2.46 -5.89
N VAL A 48 2.52 -1.88 -6.61
CA VAL A 48 3.10 -2.47 -7.82
C VAL A 48 4.58 -2.69 -7.59
N GLY A 49 5.07 -3.90 -7.89
CA GLY A 49 6.49 -4.22 -7.83
C GLY A 49 7.26 -3.59 -8.98
N LEU A 50 8.57 -3.45 -8.83
CA LEU A 50 9.48 -2.99 -9.87
C LEU A 50 10.51 -4.07 -10.16
N THR A 51 10.74 -4.37 -11.44
CA THR A 51 11.85 -5.23 -11.87
C THR A 51 13.20 -4.56 -11.59
N SER A 52 14.29 -5.30 -11.75
CA SER A 52 15.66 -4.76 -11.67
C SER A 52 15.94 -3.65 -12.70
N GLU A 53 15.15 -3.56 -13.75
CA GLU A 53 15.20 -2.55 -14.80
C GLU A 53 14.16 -1.43 -14.59
N GLY A 54 13.42 -1.46 -13.49
CA GLY A 54 12.41 -0.46 -13.15
C GLY A 54 11.07 -0.62 -13.87
N GLN A 55 10.80 -1.78 -14.48
CA GLN A 55 9.52 -2.05 -15.11
C GLN A 55 8.49 -2.49 -14.06
N LEU A 56 7.20 -2.17 -14.29
CA LEU A 56 6.13 -2.58 -13.39
C LEU A 56 5.94 -4.10 -13.42
N ASP A 57 5.95 -4.73 -12.23
CA ASP A 57 5.65 -6.14 -11.99
C ASP A 57 4.22 -6.29 -11.43
N TYR A 58 3.40 -7.03 -12.18
CA TYR A 58 1.97 -7.19 -12.01
C TYR A 58 1.57 -8.31 -11.02
N SER A 59 2.51 -8.91 -10.31
CA SER A 59 2.28 -10.19 -9.62
C SER A 59 1.49 -10.13 -8.31
N ASN A 60 1.07 -8.97 -7.78
CA ASN A 60 0.28 -8.93 -6.53
C ASN A 60 -0.45 -7.60 -6.22
N PRO A 61 -1.47 -7.17 -6.99
CA PRO A 61 -2.20 -5.96 -6.66
C PRO A 61 -3.10 -6.17 -5.43
N LEU A 62 -2.81 -5.45 -4.35
CA LEU A 62 -3.69 -5.39 -3.17
C LEU A 62 -4.83 -4.40 -3.35
N GLU A 63 -6.02 -4.85 -2.96
CA GLU A 63 -7.31 -4.18 -3.17
C GLU A 63 -7.42 -2.80 -2.49
N ILE A 64 -8.26 -2.00 -3.14
CA ILE A 64 -8.36 -0.55 -3.09
C ILE A 64 -9.61 -0.15 -2.34
N LYS A 65 -9.48 0.86 -1.49
CA LYS A 65 -10.66 1.61 -1.03
C LYS A 65 -10.93 2.72 -2.02
N ASP A 66 -12.18 2.77 -2.50
CA ASP A 66 -12.72 3.90 -3.25
C ASP A 66 -12.31 5.20 -2.55
N PRO A 67 -11.44 6.03 -3.17
CA PRO A 67 -10.99 7.28 -2.58
C PRO A 67 -12.09 8.34 -2.75
N SER A 68 -13.32 8.00 -2.37
CA SER A 68 -14.43 8.93 -2.36
C SER A 68 -14.04 10.07 -1.40
N LEU A 69 -13.79 11.27 -1.96
CA LEU A 69 -13.43 12.55 -1.29
C LEU A 69 -11.91 12.88 -1.17
N LEU A 70 -11.05 12.34 -2.05
CA LEU A 70 -9.73 12.82 -2.54
C LEU A 70 -8.77 13.69 -1.68
N ARG A 71 -8.77 13.61 -0.35
CA ARG A 71 -7.69 14.22 0.46
C ARG A 71 -6.51 13.29 0.75
N GLY A 72 -6.63 12.01 0.39
CA GLY A 72 -5.56 11.02 0.54
C GLY A 72 -6.07 9.59 0.55
N TYR A 73 -5.16 8.67 0.83
CA TYR A 73 -5.43 7.24 0.85
C TYR A 73 -4.73 6.55 2.03
N TRP A 74 -5.17 5.32 2.30
CA TRP A 74 -4.55 4.40 3.23
C TRP A 74 -4.61 3.00 2.63
N MET A 75 -3.50 2.28 2.69
CA MET A 75 -3.37 0.92 2.18
C MET A 75 -2.62 0.08 3.21
N GLU A 76 -3.08 -1.15 3.40
CA GLU A 76 -2.38 -2.13 4.23
C GLU A 76 -1.42 -2.92 3.36
N LEU A 77 -0.17 -3.00 3.78
CA LEU A 77 0.85 -3.80 3.12
C LEU A 77 0.68 -5.27 3.53
N PRO A 78 0.96 -6.22 2.62
CA PRO A 78 0.88 -7.63 2.95
C PRO A 78 2.01 -7.97 3.93
N PRO A 79 1.82 -8.94 4.83
CA PRO A 79 2.86 -9.33 5.79
C PRO A 79 4.10 -9.90 5.09
N VAL A 80 3.93 -10.44 3.88
CA VAL A 80 5.00 -11.01 3.06
C VAL A 80 4.79 -10.61 1.60
N ALA A 81 5.87 -10.25 0.91
CA ALA A 81 5.91 -10.00 -0.52
C ALA A 81 7.15 -10.65 -1.14
N ALA A 82 7.28 -10.57 -2.46
CA ALA A 82 8.56 -10.88 -3.12
C ALA A 82 9.60 -9.83 -2.71
N GLU A 83 10.88 -10.20 -2.66
CA GLU A 83 11.93 -9.22 -2.42
C GLU A 83 12.03 -8.28 -3.62
N GLY A 84 11.93 -6.98 -3.39
CA GLY A 84 11.93 -5.99 -4.46
C GLY A 84 11.53 -4.60 -4.01
N SER A 85 11.55 -3.69 -4.98
CA SER A 85 11.05 -2.32 -4.82
C SER A 85 9.60 -2.24 -5.25
N TYR A 86 8.82 -1.42 -4.56
CA TYR A 86 7.40 -1.24 -4.79
C TYR A 86 7.03 0.24 -4.75
N GLN A 87 6.00 0.61 -5.50
CA GLN A 87 5.37 1.91 -5.46
C GLN A 87 3.86 1.78 -5.35
N VAL A 88 3.22 2.83 -4.83
CA VAL A 88 1.77 2.96 -4.95
C VAL A 88 1.48 3.68 -6.25
N VAL A 89 0.61 3.08 -7.07
CA VAL A 89 0.22 3.58 -8.38
C VAL A 89 -1.27 3.87 -8.38
N ALA A 90 -1.67 5.03 -8.88
CA ALA A 90 -3.04 5.30 -9.26
C ALA A 90 -3.26 4.87 -10.72
N TYR A 91 -4.32 4.13 -10.99
CA TYR A 91 -4.64 3.62 -12.33
C TYR A 91 -6.13 3.68 -12.65
N ARG A 92 -6.44 3.60 -13.93
CA ARG A 92 -7.78 3.32 -14.45
C ARG A 92 -7.82 1.85 -14.87
N ASP A 93 -8.78 1.12 -14.31
CA ASP A 93 -9.08 -0.28 -14.64
C ASP A 93 -9.93 -0.31 -15.92
N GLU A 94 -9.28 -0.56 -17.05
CA GLU A 94 -9.89 -0.42 -18.38
C GLU A 94 -10.77 -1.64 -18.74
N ASP A 95 -10.43 -2.83 -18.23
CA ASP A 95 -11.20 -4.06 -18.46
C ASP A 95 -12.19 -4.37 -17.32
N ASN A 96 -12.21 -3.52 -16.27
CA ASN A 96 -13.06 -3.60 -15.10
C ASN A 96 -12.93 -4.93 -14.33
N ASN A 97 -11.74 -5.52 -14.36
CA ASN A 97 -11.47 -6.80 -13.69
C ASN A 97 -11.13 -6.64 -12.20
N GLY A 98 -10.99 -5.40 -11.73
CA GLY A 98 -10.75 -5.05 -10.33
C GLY A 98 -9.30 -5.14 -9.86
N ARG A 99 -8.34 -5.39 -10.76
CA ARG A 99 -6.91 -5.55 -10.45
C ARG A 99 -6.08 -4.75 -11.43
N PHE A 100 -4.90 -4.30 -10.99
CA PHE A 100 -3.95 -3.69 -11.91
C PHE A 100 -3.30 -4.78 -12.78
N SER A 101 -3.39 -4.62 -14.10
CA SER A 101 -2.99 -5.62 -15.08
C SER A 101 -2.52 -4.98 -16.40
N GLY A 102 -1.94 -5.81 -17.28
CA GLY A 102 -1.47 -5.33 -18.59
C GLY A 102 -2.63 -4.82 -19.44
N GLY A 103 -2.60 -3.54 -19.80
CA GLY A 103 -3.67 -2.85 -20.53
C GLY A 103 -4.28 -1.68 -19.75
N ASP A 104 -4.06 -1.62 -18.44
CA ASP A 104 -4.54 -0.52 -17.60
C ASP A 104 -3.71 0.75 -17.75
N THR A 105 -4.38 1.89 -17.60
CA THR A 105 -3.74 3.20 -17.71
C THR A 105 -3.22 3.65 -16.36
N VAL A 106 -1.90 3.83 -16.24
CA VAL A 106 -1.27 4.48 -15.08
C VAL A 106 -1.59 5.98 -15.11
N LEU A 107 -2.22 6.49 -14.06
CA LEU A 107 -2.61 7.89 -13.91
C LEU A 107 -1.60 8.70 -13.10
N GLY A 108 -0.80 8.02 -12.27
CA GLY A 108 0.21 8.62 -11.42
C GLY A 108 0.80 7.64 -10.40
N ASP A 109 1.84 8.06 -9.69
CA ASP A 109 2.60 7.23 -8.75
C ASP A 109 3.22 8.06 -7.62
N THR A 110 3.98 7.39 -6.74
CA THR A 110 4.64 7.99 -5.58
C THR A 110 6.04 8.57 -5.88
N CYS A 111 6.42 8.69 -7.15
CA CYS A 111 7.64 9.32 -7.63
C CYS A 111 8.93 8.78 -6.98
N SER A 112 9.62 9.58 -6.17
CA SER A 112 10.87 9.18 -5.50
C SER A 112 10.64 8.30 -4.26
N ARG A 113 9.40 8.09 -3.84
CA ARG A 113 9.05 7.31 -2.65
C ARG A 113 8.82 5.85 -3.03
N TYR A 114 9.55 4.97 -2.37
CA TYR A 114 9.54 3.53 -2.58
C TYR A 114 9.27 2.77 -1.27
N LEU A 115 8.62 1.61 -1.40
CA LEU A 115 8.54 0.59 -0.37
C LEU A 115 9.43 -0.58 -0.79
N LEU A 116 10.38 -0.95 0.04
CA LEU A 116 11.33 -2.03 -0.22
C LEU A 116 10.97 -3.21 0.67
N TYR A 117 10.62 -4.34 0.06
CA TYR A 117 10.48 -5.58 0.82
C TYR A 117 11.79 -6.36 0.80
N ALA A 118 12.26 -6.77 1.98
CA ALA A 118 13.49 -7.52 2.14
C ALA A 118 13.24 -8.86 2.84
N ASN A 119 13.74 -9.96 2.26
CA ASN A 119 13.69 -11.28 2.88
C ASN A 119 14.73 -11.48 4.00
N GLY A 120 15.60 -10.49 4.22
CA GLY A 120 16.64 -10.50 5.24
C GLY A 120 17.21 -9.09 5.46
N SER A 121 17.94 -8.89 6.55
CA SER A 121 18.60 -7.61 6.85
C SER A 121 20.00 -7.54 6.25
N GLY A 122 20.49 -6.35 5.93
CA GLY A 122 21.83 -6.11 5.41
C GLY A 122 21.83 -5.21 4.17
N ASP A 123 22.95 -5.17 3.47
CA ASP A 123 23.10 -4.36 2.27
C ASP A 123 22.56 -5.15 1.06
N LYS A 124 21.56 -4.60 0.38
CA LYS A 124 20.84 -5.24 -0.74
C LYS A 124 20.64 -4.26 -1.89
N LEU A 125 20.63 -4.77 -3.12
CA LEU A 125 20.50 -3.96 -4.32
C LEU A 125 19.01 -3.79 -4.68
N TYR A 126 18.55 -2.56 -4.81
CA TYR A 126 17.17 -2.21 -5.16
C TYR A 126 17.12 -1.20 -6.30
N TRP A 127 16.09 -1.29 -7.14
CA TRP A 127 15.77 -0.23 -8.10
C TRP A 127 14.95 0.87 -7.43
N VAL A 128 15.49 2.08 -7.35
CA VAL A 128 14.83 3.26 -6.74
C VAL A 128 14.97 4.47 -7.65
N GLY A 129 14.59 4.30 -8.92
CA GLY A 129 14.88 5.21 -10.04
C GLY A 129 16.27 4.98 -10.65
N THR A 130 17.16 4.37 -9.88
CA THR A 130 18.43 3.77 -10.31
C THR A 130 18.77 2.61 -9.38
N LEU A 131 19.63 1.69 -9.80
CA LEU A 131 20.12 0.62 -8.92
C LEU A 131 20.96 1.23 -7.80
N ARG A 132 20.56 1.01 -6.55
CA ARG A 132 21.32 1.43 -5.36
C ARG A 132 21.48 0.28 -4.38
N LEU A 133 22.68 0.18 -3.81
CA LEU A 133 22.94 -0.70 -2.67
C LEU A 133 22.46 0.03 -1.41
N LEU A 134 21.46 -0.52 -0.73
CA LEU A 134 20.80 0.09 0.41
C LEU A 134 20.84 -0.85 1.61
N ARG A 135 21.03 -0.30 2.81
CA ARG A 135 21.01 -1.08 4.04
C ARG A 135 19.59 -1.19 4.57
N VAL A 136 19.03 -2.39 4.49
CA VAL A 136 17.63 -2.67 4.83
C VAL A 136 17.52 -3.61 6.03
N ARG A 137 16.32 -3.66 6.61
CA ARG A 137 15.92 -4.65 7.60
C ARG A 137 14.91 -5.62 7.00
N HIS A 138 14.89 -6.86 7.48
CA HIS A 138 13.89 -7.86 7.07
C HIS A 138 12.46 -7.30 7.19
N GLY A 139 11.64 -7.51 6.16
CA GLY A 139 10.29 -6.97 6.03
C GLY A 139 10.25 -5.69 5.17
N TRP A 140 9.23 -4.85 5.41
CA TRP A 140 9.05 -3.58 4.70
C TRP A 140 9.99 -2.49 5.19
N ASN A 141 10.48 -1.68 4.25
CA ASN A 141 11.27 -0.48 4.51
C ASN A 141 10.76 0.66 3.60
N GLY A 142 10.55 1.85 4.13
CA GLY A 142 10.28 3.04 3.34
C GLY A 142 11.59 3.67 2.88
N TYR A 143 11.60 4.26 1.69
CA TYR A 143 12.76 4.94 1.13
C TYR A 143 12.33 6.14 0.28
N ASP A 144 13.06 7.26 0.37
CA ASP A 144 12.88 8.43 -0.49
C ASP A 144 14.18 8.71 -1.25
N ALA A 145 14.16 8.42 -2.55
CA ALA A 145 15.30 8.61 -3.43
C ALA A 145 15.66 10.09 -3.63
N ALA A 146 14.73 11.03 -3.38
CA ALA A 146 14.99 12.47 -3.52
C ALA A 146 15.73 13.06 -2.31
N GLN A 147 15.62 12.43 -1.13
CA GLN A 147 16.27 12.89 0.10
C GLN A 147 17.58 12.15 0.41
N GLU A 148 17.90 11.11 -0.37
CA GLU A 148 19.10 10.26 -0.23
C GLU A 148 19.36 9.73 1.20
N GLY A 149 18.31 9.59 2.01
CA GLY A 149 18.40 9.02 3.36
C GLY A 149 18.48 7.50 3.38
N GLU A 150 18.68 6.92 4.56
CA GLU A 150 18.65 5.46 4.73
C GLU A 150 17.20 4.92 4.69
N PRO A 151 16.98 3.68 4.20
CA PRO A 151 15.69 3.02 4.35
C PRO A 151 15.27 2.87 5.83
N TYR A 152 13.97 2.95 6.11
CA TYR A 152 13.44 2.93 7.48
C TYR A 152 12.26 1.96 7.63
N GLN A 153 12.07 1.38 8.82
CA GLN A 153 10.89 0.57 9.14
C GLN A 153 9.88 1.39 9.94
N ALA A 154 8.59 1.20 9.65
CA ALA A 154 7.52 1.83 10.38
C ALA A 154 6.26 0.96 10.38
N ALA A 155 5.40 1.13 11.39
CA ALA A 155 4.05 0.58 11.34
C ALA A 155 3.11 1.38 10.41
N LEU A 156 3.45 2.65 10.18
CA LEU A 156 2.77 3.55 9.26
C LEU A 156 3.81 4.35 8.47
N TYR A 157 3.85 4.13 7.16
CA TYR A 157 4.64 4.85 6.18
C TYR A 157 3.83 6.05 5.67
N THR A 158 4.30 7.26 5.94
CA THR A 158 3.60 8.51 5.59
C THR A 158 4.33 9.29 4.50
N GLY A 159 3.62 10.16 3.78
CA GLY A 159 4.19 11.02 2.75
C GLY A 159 4.44 10.28 1.43
N PHE A 160 3.70 9.20 1.18
CA PHE A 160 3.67 8.51 -0.10
C PHE A 160 2.64 9.18 -1.01
N ASP A 161 2.84 10.47 -1.24
CA ASP A 161 1.90 11.28 -2.00
C ASP A 161 1.88 10.86 -3.46
N LEU A 162 0.68 10.79 -4.04
CA LEU A 162 0.47 10.47 -5.45
C LEU A 162 0.52 11.74 -6.28
N TYR A 163 1.38 11.74 -7.29
CA TYR A 163 1.47 12.78 -8.29
C TYR A 163 0.96 12.25 -9.61
N ARG A 164 0.28 13.09 -10.40
CA ARG A 164 -0.13 12.70 -11.75
C ARG A 164 1.10 12.33 -12.57
N GLN A 165 0.91 11.41 -13.51
CA GLN A 165 1.98 10.99 -14.41
C GLN A 165 2.64 12.21 -15.07
N GLY A 166 3.98 12.28 -14.99
CA GLY A 166 4.76 13.39 -15.51
C GLY A 166 4.77 14.67 -14.65
N GLN A 167 4.19 14.63 -13.45
CA GLN A 167 4.14 15.75 -12.50
C GLN A 167 4.92 15.48 -11.20
N CYS A 168 5.86 14.54 -11.23
CA CYS A 168 6.77 14.33 -10.12
C CYS A 168 7.60 15.60 -9.84
N PRO A 169 7.84 15.94 -8.57
CA PRO A 169 8.64 17.10 -8.17
C PRO A 169 10.13 16.95 -8.52
#